data_AF-K2NLP6-F1
#
_entry.id   AF-K2NLP6-F1
#
_cell.length_a   1.000
_cell.length_b   1.000
_cell.length_c   1.000
_cell.angle_alpha   90.00
_cell.angle_beta   90.00
_cell.angle_gamma   90.00
#
_symmetry.space_group_name_H-M   'P 1'
#
loop_
_entity.id
_entity.type
_entity.pdbx_description
1 polymer ?
#
loop_
_entity_poly.entity_id
_entity_poly.type
_entity_poly.pdbx_seq_one_letter_code
_entity_poly.pdbx_strand_id
1 'polypeptide(L)' 'MTQTLENPIDPKLLELLVCPLTKGPLVWDGGTGELLSKSAKLAYPVRDGIPILLPSEARSLDPERASRG' A
#
# COMPACT_ATOMS: atom_id res chain seq x y z
N MET A 1 9.73 25.13 -14.35
CA MET A 1 8.41 24.65 -13.89
C MET A 1 8.67 23.31 -13.21
N THR A 2 8.98 23.33 -11.92
CA THR A 2 9.48 22.17 -11.16
C THR A 2 8.33 21.32 -10.66
N GLN A 3 8.30 20.07 -11.15
CA GLN A 3 7.49 18.91 -10.77
C GLN A 3 6.78 19.05 -9.41
N THR A 4 5.48 19.36 -9.45
CA THR A 4 4.59 19.17 -8.31
C THR A 4 4.38 17.67 -8.16
N LEU A 5 4.77 17.14 -7.01
CA LEU A 5 4.73 15.72 -6.67
C LEU A 5 3.35 15.13 -6.96
N GLU A 6 3.25 14.41 -8.07
CA GLU A 6 2.12 13.58 -8.42
C GLU A 6 2.01 12.48 -7.37
N ASN A 7 1.06 12.62 -6.46
CA ASN A 7 0.59 11.49 -5.68
C ASN A 7 0.02 10.50 -6.71
N PRO A 8 0.67 9.36 -7.02
CA PRO A 8 0.29 8.52 -8.16
C PRO A 8 -1.09 7.89 -7.99
N ILE A 9 -1.65 7.98 -6.77
CA ILE A 9 -3.01 7.62 -6.45
C ILE A 9 -3.77 8.87 -6.00
N ASP A 10 -4.87 9.14 -6.69
CA ASP A 10 -5.80 10.22 -6.38
C ASP A 10 -6.39 10.02 -4.96
N PRO A 11 -6.42 11.03 -4.10
CA PRO A 11 -6.89 10.90 -2.71
C PRO A 11 -8.34 10.41 -2.62
N LYS A 12 -9.20 10.74 -3.60
CA LYS A 12 -10.57 10.21 -3.64
C LYS A 12 -10.63 8.73 -4.00
N LEU A 13 -9.67 8.26 -4.80
CA LEU A 13 -9.53 6.84 -5.13
C LEU A 13 -9.05 6.05 -3.90
N LEU A 14 -8.14 6.62 -3.10
CA LEU A 14 -7.72 6.06 -1.81
C LEU A 14 -8.90 5.86 -0.85
N GLU A 15 -9.83 6.81 -0.79
CA GLU A 15 -11.03 6.71 0.08
C GLU A 15 -11.97 5.55 -0.31
N LEU A 16 -11.95 5.12 -1.58
CA LEU A 16 -12.72 3.99 -2.08
C LEU A 16 -11.97 2.65 -1.95
N LEU A 17 -10.64 2.69 -1.85
CA LEU A 17 -9.79 1.52 -1.78
C LEU A 17 -9.70 0.99 -0.34
N VAL A 18 -10.05 -0.29 -0.18
CA VAL A 18 -9.97 -0.99 1.10
C VAL A 18 -9.01 -2.17 1.02
N CYS A 19 -8.46 -2.56 2.16
CA CYS A 19 -7.63 -3.75 2.26
C CYS A 19 -8.43 -4.99 1.83
N PRO A 20 -7.90 -5.84 0.93
CA PRO A 20 -8.62 -7.01 0.41
C PRO A 20 -8.96 -8.03 1.51
N LEU A 21 -8.13 -8.11 2.57
CA LEU A 21 -8.27 -9.07 3.67
C LEU A 21 -9.15 -8.56 4.80
N THR A 22 -8.94 -7.32 5.24
CA THR A 22 -9.60 -6.78 6.44
C THR A 22 -10.79 -5.89 6.12
N LYS A 23 -10.95 -5.49 4.85
CA LYS A 23 -11.92 -4.47 4.40
C LYS A 23 -11.76 -3.11 5.10
N GLY A 24 -10.65 -2.90 5.79
CA GLY A 24 -10.32 -1.64 6.47
C GLY A 24 -9.60 -0.65 5.55
N PRO A 25 -9.34 0.57 6.05
CA PRO A 25 -8.70 1.63 5.28
C PRO A 25 -7.24 1.28 4.92
N LEU A 26 -6.78 1.86 3.82
CA LEU A 26 -5.39 1.85 3.36
C LEU A 26 -4.78 3.24 3.51
N VAL A 27 -3.50 3.30 3.89
CA VAL A 27 -2.75 4.54 4.03
C VAL A 27 -1.66 4.57 2.96
N TRP A 28 -1.61 5.64 2.18
CA TRP A 28 -0.54 5.85 1.21
C TRP A 28 0.78 6.17 1.92
N ASP A 29 1.83 5.42 1.57
CA ASP A 29 3.21 5.73 1.91
C ASP A 29 3.95 6.18 0.64
N GLY A 30 4.16 7.50 0.53
CA GLY A 30 4.87 8.09 -0.60
C GLY A 30 6.39 7.86 -0.57
N GLY A 31 6.94 7.41 0.55
CA GLY A 31 8.36 7.08 0.67
C GLY A 31 8.70 5.75 0.01
N THR A 32 7.81 4.76 0.15
CA THR A 32 7.98 3.41 -0.43
C THR A 32 7.11 3.17 -1.67
N GLY A 33 6.14 4.03 -1.94
CA GLY A 33 5.20 3.84 -3.05
C GLY A 33 4.20 2.71 -2.78
N GLU A 34 3.75 2.56 -1.54
CA GLU A 34 2.91 1.45 -1.10
C GLU A 34 1.62 1.91 -0.41
N LEU A 35 0.63 1.01 -0.37
CA LEU A 35 -0.59 1.14 0.42
C LEU A 35 -0.49 0.27 1.66
N LEU A 36 -0.46 0.91 2.83
CA LEU A 36 -0.30 0.25 4.11
C LEU A 36 -1.65 -0.13 4.72
N SER A 37 -1.79 -1.41 5.08
CA SER A 37 -2.86 -1.88 5.96
C SER A 37 -2.30 -2.17 7.34
N LYS A 38 -2.56 -1.27 8.30
CA LYS A 38 -2.12 -1.43 9.69
C LYS A 38 -2.73 -2.68 10.35
N SER A 39 -4.02 -2.92 10.12
CA SER A 39 -4.73 -4.07 10.70
C SER A 39 -4.23 -5.41 10.16
N ALA A 40 -3.85 -5.46 8.87
CA ALA A 40 -3.30 -6.67 8.27
C ALA A 40 -1.78 -6.82 8.50
N LYS A 41 -1.11 -5.76 8.95
CA LYS A 41 0.37 -5.65 8.98
C LYS A 41 1.01 -5.93 7.62
N LEU A 42 0.41 -5.41 6.55
CA LEU A 42 0.85 -5.60 5.17
C LEU A 42 0.99 -4.26 4.43
N ALA A 43 1.93 -4.21 3.49
CA ALA A 43 2.12 -3.14 2.53
C ALA A 43 1.91 -3.67 1.11
N TYR A 44 0.98 -3.06 0.37
CA TYR A 44 0.68 -3.43 -1.02
C TYR A 44 1.39 -2.47 -1.98
N PRO A 45 2.18 -2.97 -2.94
CA PRO A 45 2.92 -2.09 -3.85
C PRO A 45 1.99 -1.40 -4.86
N VAL A 46 2.38 -0.19 -5.26
CA VAL A 46 1.82 0.50 -6.43
C VAL A 46 2.86 0.47 -7.53
N ARG A 47 2.51 -0.12 -8.68
CA ARG A 47 3.39 -0.22 -9.86
C ARG A 47 2.72 0.48 -11.02
N ASP A 48 3.41 1.42 -11.65
CA ASP A 48 2.89 2.22 -12.78
C ASP A 48 1.54 2.91 -12.46
N GLY A 49 1.37 3.37 -11.22
CA GLY A 49 0.13 3.98 -10.73
C GLY A 49 -1.01 3.00 -10.44
N ILE A 50 -0.77 1.68 -10.55
CA ILE A 50 -1.77 0.63 -10.32
C ILE A 50 -1.53 -0.04 -8.96
N PRO A 51 -2.50 0.05 -8.03
CA PRO A 51 -2.45 -0.71 -6.77
C PRO A 51 -2.52 -2.23 -6.97
N ILE A 52 -1.52 -2.95 -6.47
CA ILE A 52 -1.50 -4.41 -6.49
C ILE A 52 -2.00 -4.94 -5.14
N LEU A 53 -3.33 -5.05 -5.00
CA LEU A 53 -3.98 -5.53 -3.77
C LEU A 53 -4.05 -7.07 -3.69
N LEU A 54 -2.93 -7.74 -3.93
CA LEU A 54 -2.81 -9.20 -3.82
C LEU A 54 -2.01 -9.55 -2.56
N PRO A 55 -2.51 -10.44 -1.67
CA PRO A 55 -1.78 -10.84 -0.47
C PRO A 55 -0.39 -11.44 -0.77
N SER A 56 -0.24 -12.15 -1.89
CA SER A 56 1.03 -12.75 -2.30
C SER A 56 2.10 -11.73 -2.71
N GLU A 57 1.68 -10.55 -3.17
CA GLU A 57 2.59 -9.45 -3.54
C GLU A 57 2.81 -8.49 -2.36
N ALA A 58 2.10 -8.68 -1.25
CA ALA A 58 2.14 -7.78 -0.12
C ALA A 58 3.41 -8.03 0.72
N ARG A 59 4.12 -6.95 1.05
CA ARG A 59 5.25 -7.00 1.95
C ARG A 59 4.76 -6.99 3.40
N SER A 60 5.34 -7.85 4.23
CA SER A 60 5.02 -7.87 5.66
C SER A 60 5.62 -6.63 6.34
N LEU A 61 4.80 -5.95 7.15
CA LEU A 61 5.23 -4.87 8.04
C LEU A 61 5.74 -5.38 9.39
N ASP A 62 5.50 -6.67 9.67
CA ASP A 62 5.99 -7.32 10.87
C ASP A 62 7.41 -7.84 10.63
N PRO A 63 8.44 -7.28 11.29
CA PRO A 63 9.83 -7.65 11.07
C PRO A 63 10.15 -9.08 11.56
N GLU A 64 9.30 -9.69 12.38
CA GLU A 64 9.57 -11.00 12.99
C GLU A 64 9.30 -12.16 12.02
N ARG A 65 8.38 -12.00 11.06
CA ARG A 65 8.00 -13.05 10.09
C ARG A 65 8.86 -13.12 8.84
N ALA A 66 9.64 -12.09 8.52
CA ALA A 66 10.53 -12.09 7.34
C ALA A 66 11.79 -12.96 7.53
N SER A 67 12.07 -13.41 8.76
CA SER A 67 13.34 -14.05 9.14
C SER A 67 13.21 -15.50 9.62
N ARG A 68 12.05 -16.16 9.39
CA ARG A 68 11.87 -17.60 9.64
C ARG A 68 11.77 -18.35 8.31
N GLY A 69 12.89 -18.41 7.61
CA GLY A 69 13.18 -19.39 6.56
C GLY A 69 14.18 -20.41 7.08
#